data_AF-A0A1A8F2X6-F1
#
_entry.id   AF-A0A1A8F2X6-F1
#
_cell.length_a   1.000
_cell.length_b   1.000
_cell.length_c   1.000
_cell.angle_alpha   90.00
_cell.angle_beta   90.00
_cell.angle_gamma   90.00
#
_symmetry.space_group_name_H-M   'P 1'
#
loop_
_entity.id
_entity.type
_entity.pdbx_description
1 polymer ?
#
loop_
_entity_poly.entity_id
_entity_poly.type
_entity_poly.pdbx_seq_one_letter_code
_entity_poly.pdbx_strand_id
1 'polypeptide(L)'
;TIGFGMTTPVTIAGKVFLIFYGLLGCAATILFFNLFLERIITLLAVVMKAVRERRIRNSGLLPPGIRHDFSAYSLPGWKPSVYHVMLILGLSAITISCCASAMYSPVEGWAYLDSLYFCFVTFSTIGFG
;
A
#
# COMPACT_ATOMS: atom_id res chain seq x y z
N THR A 1 -3.84 15.47 3.46
CA THR A 1 -3.26 16.29 2.38
C THR A 1 -4.04 16.26 1.07
N ILE A 2 -5.11 15.47 0.91
CA ILE A 2 -5.83 15.40 -0.39
C ILE A 2 -6.41 16.76 -0.80
N GLY A 3 -7.11 17.45 0.10
CA GLY A 3 -7.38 18.89 -0.07
C GLY A 3 -8.06 19.30 -1.38
N PHE A 4 -9.12 18.59 -1.80
CA PHE A 4 -9.88 18.84 -3.05
C PHE A 4 -10.28 20.30 -3.31
N GLY A 5 -10.33 21.16 -2.30
CA GLY A 5 -10.52 22.60 -2.49
C GLY A 5 -11.92 23.05 -2.91
N MET A 6 -12.82 22.11 -3.23
CA MET A 6 -14.21 22.38 -3.65
C MET A 6 -15.03 23.15 -2.60
N THR A 7 -14.68 23.04 -1.32
CA THR A 7 -15.28 23.82 -0.24
C THR A 7 -14.21 24.27 0.76
N THR A 8 -14.22 25.55 1.13
CA THR A 8 -13.27 26.14 2.09
C THR A 8 -14.00 27.00 3.13
N PRO A 9 -13.50 27.07 4.38
CA PRO A 9 -14.15 27.86 5.41
C PRO A 9 -14.09 29.36 5.08
N VAL A 10 -15.27 29.98 5.01
CA VAL A 10 -15.41 31.42 4.70
C VAL A 10 -15.13 32.27 5.95
N THR A 11 -15.42 31.76 7.15
CA THR A 11 -15.27 32.50 8.42
C THR A 11 -13.82 32.52 8.90
N ILE A 12 -13.42 33.62 9.55
CA ILE A 12 -12.08 33.78 10.14
C ILE A 12 -11.81 32.70 11.19
N ALA A 13 -12.78 32.44 12.08
CA ALA A 13 -12.68 31.38 13.08
C ALA A 13 -12.48 30.00 12.45
N GLY A 14 -13.21 29.69 11.38
CA GLY A 14 -13.06 28.44 10.64
C GLY A 14 -11.69 28.29 9.99
N LYS A 15 -11.13 29.37 9.42
CA LYS A 15 -9.77 29.37 8.85
C LYS A 15 -8.70 29.11 9.91
N VAL A 16 -8.80 29.76 11.08
CA VAL A 16 -7.86 29.55 12.18
C VAL A 16 -7.95 28.12 12.71
N PHE A 17 -9.16 27.60 12.92
CA PHE A 17 -9.36 26.20 13.33
C PHE A 17 -8.76 25.22 12.31
N LEU A 18 -8.95 25.47 11.01
CA LEU A 18 -8.42 24.62 9.95
C LEU A 18 -6.88 24.53 9.97
N ILE A 19 -6.17 25.61 10.33
CA ILE A 19 -4.72 25.61 10.43
C ILE A 19 -4.25 24.64 11.54
N PHE A 20 -4.83 24.73 12.74
CA PHE A 20 -4.48 23.84 13.85
C PHE A 20 -4.88 22.39 13.58
N TYR A 21 -6.09 22.18 13.06
CA TYR A 21 -6.57 20.87 12.66
C TYR A 21 -5.69 20.24 11.58
N GLY A 22 -5.30 21.02 10.57
CA GLY A 22 -4.42 20.57 9.49
C GLY A 22 -3.04 20.16 10.00
N LEU A 23 -2.44 20.92 10.92
CA LEU A 23 -1.12 20.61 11.48
C LEU A 23 -1.15 19.30 12.30
N LEU A 24 -2.08 19.20 13.25
CA LEU A 24 -2.22 18.01 14.09
C LEU A 24 -2.62 16.79 13.26
N GLY A 25 -3.56 16.97 12.33
CA GLY A 25 -4.03 15.92 11.43
C GLY A 25 -2.92 15.40 10.52
N CYS A 26 -2.10 16.27 9.93
CA CYS A 26 -0.98 15.83 9.10
C CYS A 26 0.04 15.01 9.89
N ALA A 27 0.45 15.49 11.07
CA ALA A 27 1.39 14.77 11.92
C ALA A 27 0.86 13.40 12.35
N ALA A 28 -0.39 13.35 12.82
CA ALA A 28 -1.04 12.10 13.21
C ALA A 28 -1.21 11.13 12.03
N THR A 29 -1.58 11.64 10.86
CA THR A 29 -1.76 10.84 9.63
C THR A 29 -0.43 10.24 9.15
N ILE A 30 0.65 11.02 9.17
CA ILE A 30 1.99 10.52 8.80
C ILE A 30 2.44 9.42 9.77
N LEU A 31 2.28 9.64 11.08
CA LEU A 31 2.63 8.63 12.08
C LEU A 31 1.82 7.36 11.89
N PHE A 32 0.51 7.49 11.69
CA PHE A 32 -0.38 6.36 11.42
C PHE A 32 0.04 5.58 10.16
N PHE A 33 0.28 6.26 9.04
CA PHE A 33 0.71 5.60 7.81
C PHE A 33 2.07 4.95 7.96
N ASN A 34 3.00 5.56 8.68
CA ASN A 34 4.31 4.97 8.92
C ASN A 34 4.19 3.63 9.66
N LEU A 35 3.46 3.63 10.78
CA LEU A 35 3.21 2.41 11.57
C LEU A 35 2.42 1.35 10.77
N PHE A 36 1.41 1.79 10.02
CA PHE A 36 0.60 0.89 9.21
C PHE A 36 1.40 0.25 8.07
N LEU A 37 2.22 1.03 7.36
CA LEU A 37 3.09 0.53 6.30
C LEU A 37 4.15 -0.43 6.84
N GLU A 38 4.73 -0.14 8.01
CA GLU A 38 5.68 -1.05 8.68
C GLU A 38 5.03 -2.41 8.97
N ARG A 39 3.80 -2.41 9.50
CA ARG A 39 3.03 -3.64 9.74
C ARG A 39 2.74 -4.38 8.44
N ILE A 40 2.33 -3.70 7.38
CA ILE A 40 2.07 -4.31 6.06
C ILE A 40 3.35 -4.94 5.50
N ILE A 41 4.47 -4.22 5.50
CA ILE A 41 5.75 -4.73 4.97
C ILE A 41 6.19 -5.98 5.74
N THR A 42 6.03 -5.97 7.07
CA THR A 42 6.32 -7.13 7.92
C THR A 42 5.43 -8.31 7.58
N LEU A 43 4.12 -8.10 7.41
CA LEU A 43 3.18 -9.15 7.02
C LEU A 43 3.53 -9.72 5.63
N LEU A 44 3.85 -8.87 4.66
CA LEU A 44 4.30 -9.29 3.32
C LEU A 44 5.59 -10.12 3.41
N ALA A 45 6.55 -9.71 4.22
CA ALA A 45 7.78 -10.48 4.43
C ALA A 45 7.50 -11.87 5.01
N VAL A 46 6.60 -11.97 6.00
CA VAL A 46 6.17 -13.25 6.60
C VAL A 46 5.46 -14.13 5.58
N VAL A 47 4.53 -13.57 4.80
CA VAL A 47 3.79 -14.30 3.76
C VAL A 47 4.75 -14.81 2.68
N MET A 48 5.68 -13.99 2.21
CA MET A 48 6.69 -14.41 1.22
C MET A 48 7.55 -15.56 1.73
N LYS A 49 7.96 -15.52 3.00
CA LYS A 49 8.71 -16.62 3.64
C LYS A 49 7.87 -17.90 3.68
N ALA A 50 6.63 -17.80 4.13
CA ALA A 50 5.71 -18.95 4.20
C ALA A 50 5.43 -19.56 2.82
N VAL A 51 5.26 -18.74 1.78
CA VAL A 51 5.07 -19.20 0.39
C VAL A 51 6.33 -19.87 -0.14
N ARG A 52 7.52 -19.32 0.15
CA ARG A 52 8.80 -19.92 -0.27
C ARG A 52 8.99 -21.30 0.35
N GLU A 53 8.74 -21.44 1.65
CA GLU A 53 8.83 -22.73 2.35
C GLU A 53 7.81 -23.74 1.82
N ARG A 54 6.57 -23.30 1.55
CA ARG A 54 5.54 -24.14 0.90
C ARG A 54 5.97 -24.58 -0.51
N ARG A 55 6.55 -23.69 -1.30
CA ARG A 55 7.00 -23.98 -2.67
C ARG A 55 8.16 -24.97 -2.68
N ILE A 56 9.17 -24.79 -1.81
CA ILE A 56 10.29 -25.73 -1.69
C ILE A 56 9.77 -27.13 -1.31
N ARG A 57 8.82 -27.20 -0.36
CA ARG A 57 8.23 -28.48 0.06
C ARG A 57 7.43 -29.17 -1.06
N ASN A 58 6.69 -28.42 -1.87
CA ASN A 58 5.88 -28.98 -2.95
C ASN A 58 6.69 -29.31 -4.22
N SER A 59 7.87 -28.74 -4.42
CA SER A 59 8.70 -28.97 -5.63
C SER A 59 9.53 -30.27 -5.62
N GLY A 60 9.46 -31.10 -4.58
CA GLY A 60 9.99 -32.49 -4.60
C GLY A 60 11.51 -32.67 -4.86
N LEU A 61 12.29 -31.60 -4.88
CA LEU A 61 13.70 -31.59 -5.33
C LEU A 61 14.75 -31.77 -4.21
N LEU A 62 14.34 -32.27 -3.03
CA LEU A 62 15.24 -32.50 -1.89
C LEU A 62 15.27 -34.00 -1.54
N PRO A 63 16.38 -34.72 -1.82
CA PRO A 63 16.62 -36.05 -1.29
C PRO A 63 16.63 -36.03 0.25
N PRO A 64 16.21 -37.11 0.93
CA PRO A 64 16.00 -37.11 2.39
C PRO A 64 17.27 -36.88 3.24
N GLY A 65 18.46 -36.92 2.65
CA GLY A 65 19.75 -36.98 3.37
C GLY A 65 20.55 -35.68 3.54
N ILE A 66 20.22 -34.57 2.86
CA ILE A 66 21.00 -33.30 2.93
C ILE A 66 20.26 -32.22 3.76
N ARG A 67 19.26 -32.63 4.56
CA ARG A 67 18.42 -31.72 5.35
C ARG A 67 19.20 -30.91 6.40
N HIS A 68 20.37 -31.39 6.82
CA HIS A 68 21.18 -30.74 7.85
C HIS A 68 22.22 -29.76 7.28
N ASP A 69 22.82 -30.06 6.12
CA ASP A 69 23.87 -29.20 5.55
C ASP A 69 23.30 -28.06 4.69
N PHE A 70 22.24 -28.27 3.90
CA PHE A 70 21.70 -27.21 3.04
C PHE A 70 20.95 -26.11 3.82
N SER A 71 20.40 -26.46 4.98
CA SER A 71 19.77 -25.51 5.90
C SER A 71 20.80 -24.65 6.63
N ALA A 72 22.00 -25.17 6.89
CA ALA A 72 23.14 -24.45 7.45
C ALA A 72 23.83 -23.52 6.42
N TYR A 73 23.93 -23.92 5.14
CA TYR A 73 24.50 -23.07 4.09
C TYR A 73 23.56 -21.98 3.55
N SER A 74 22.23 -22.14 3.69
CA SER A 74 21.25 -21.21 3.09
C SER A 74 20.70 -20.14 4.03
N LEU A 75 21.19 -20.03 5.27
CA LEU A 75 20.64 -19.07 6.25
C LEU A 75 21.73 -18.35 7.06
N PRO A 76 22.52 -17.49 6.40
CA PRO A 76 22.84 -16.20 7.01
C PRO A 76 22.63 -15.09 5.96
N GLY A 77 21.41 -14.61 5.78
CA GLY A 77 21.19 -13.37 5.02
C GLY A 77 20.06 -13.35 3.98
N TRP A 78 18.97 -14.11 4.14
CA TRP A 78 17.78 -13.85 3.32
C TRP A 78 17.22 -12.45 3.67
N LYS A 79 17.58 -11.45 2.87
CA LYS A 79 16.91 -10.16 2.84
C LYS A 79 15.74 -10.28 1.87
N PRO A 80 14.49 -10.05 2.30
CA PRO A 80 13.41 -9.85 1.34
C PRO A 80 13.84 -8.74 0.39
N SER A 81 13.93 -9.05 -0.91
CA SER A 81 14.36 -8.06 -1.89
C SER A 81 13.36 -6.90 -1.87
N VAL A 82 13.84 -5.71 -1.49
CA VAL A 82 13.03 -4.49 -1.40
C VAL A 82 12.27 -4.26 -2.71
N TYR A 83 12.88 -4.62 -3.84
CA TYR A 83 12.27 -4.56 -5.16
C TYR A 83 11.01 -5.44 -5.29
N HIS A 84 10.99 -6.63 -4.68
CA HIS A 84 9.82 -7.51 -4.73
C HIS A 84 8.67 -6.96 -3.88
N VAL A 85 8.99 -6.44 -2.69
CA VAL A 85 8.00 -5.79 -1.82
C VAL A 85 7.42 -4.55 -2.51
N MET A 86 8.28 -3.70 -3.07
CA MET A 86 7.89 -2.51 -3.82
C MET A 86 7.01 -2.87 -5.03
N LEU A 87 7.36 -3.92 -5.78
CA LEU A 87 6.58 -4.39 -6.92
C LEU A 87 5.20 -4.91 -6.48
N ILE A 88 5.12 -5.71 -5.42
CA ILE A 88 3.85 -6.23 -4.90
C ILE A 88 2.97 -5.07 -4.41
N LEU A 89 3.54 -4.12 -3.67
CA LEU A 89 2.81 -2.93 -3.20
C LEU A 89 2.34 -2.08 -4.39
N GLY A 90 3.17 -1.84 -5.39
CA GLY A 90 2.81 -1.10 -6.59
C GLY A 90 1.68 -1.76 -7.38
N LEU A 91 1.77 -3.08 -7.62
CA LEU A 91 0.69 -3.84 -8.27
C LEU A 91 -0.59 -3.84 -7.43
N SER A 92 -0.49 -3.94 -6.10
CA SER A 92 -1.64 -3.84 -5.21
C SER A 92 -2.31 -2.47 -5.30
N ALA A 93 -1.53 -1.39 -5.39
CA ALA A 93 -2.07 -0.04 -5.55
C ALA A 93 -2.78 0.13 -6.90
N ILE A 94 -2.20 -0.37 -7.99
CA ILE A 94 -2.81 -0.34 -9.33
C ILE A 94 -4.12 -1.13 -9.33
N THR A 95 -4.12 -2.35 -8.78
CA THR A 95 -5.32 -3.19 -8.73
C THR A 95 -6.42 -2.55 -7.88
N ILE A 96 -6.10 -2.01 -6.70
CA ILE A 96 -7.05 -1.24 -5.88
C ILE A 96 -7.62 -0.07 -6.67
N SER A 97 -6.79 0.67 -7.41
CA SER A 97 -7.25 1.80 -8.23
C SER A 97 -8.17 1.39 -9.36
N CYS A 98 -7.88 0.29 -10.06
CA CYS A 98 -8.76 -0.25 -11.11
C CYS A 98 -10.09 -0.74 -10.53
N CYS A 99 -10.05 -1.46 -9.40
CA CYS A 99 -11.25 -1.92 -8.70
C CYS A 99 -12.11 -0.75 -8.22
N ALA A 100 -11.50 0.30 -7.67
CA ALA A 100 -12.20 1.51 -7.27
C ALA A 100 -12.85 2.20 -8.48
N SER A 101 -12.13 2.36 -9.59
CA SER A 101 -12.69 2.94 -10.83
C SER A 101 -13.90 2.15 -11.36
N ALA A 102 -13.81 0.82 -11.37
CA ALA A 102 -14.91 -0.05 -11.79
C ALA A 102 -16.16 0.10 -10.90
N MET A 103 -15.97 0.42 -9.62
CA MET A 103 -17.06 0.69 -8.68
C MET A 103 -17.62 2.11 -8.86
N TYR A 104 -16.78 3.12 -9.07
CA TYR A 104 -17.23 4.52 -9.20
C TYR A 104 -17.94 4.81 -10.53
N SER A 105 -17.52 4.18 -11.63
CA SER A 105 -18.12 4.41 -12.95
C SER A 105 -19.65 4.20 -12.98
N PRO A 106 -20.23 3.10 -12.46
CA PRO A 106 -21.69 2.94 -12.41
C PRO A 106 -22.37 3.79 -11.33
N VAL A 107 -21.67 4.11 -10.22
CA VAL A 107 -22.27 4.85 -9.09
C VAL A 107 -22.45 6.32 -9.44
N GLU A 108 -21.44 6.94 -10.04
CA GLU A 108 -21.44 8.37 -10.41
C GLU A 108 -21.91 8.57 -11.86
N GLY A 109 -22.12 7.49 -12.62
CA GLY A 109 -22.45 7.55 -14.04
C GLY A 109 -21.32 8.09 -14.92
N TRP A 110 -20.09 8.12 -14.41
CA TRP A 110 -18.92 8.62 -15.13
C TRP A 110 -18.34 7.56 -16.07
N ALA A 111 -17.64 8.02 -17.12
CA ALA A 111 -16.86 7.12 -17.94
C ALA A 111 -15.77 6.44 -17.09
N TYR A 112 -15.39 5.20 -17.45
CA TYR A 112 -14.38 4.45 -16.70
C TYR A 112 -13.03 5.19 -16.63
N LEU A 113 -12.66 5.92 -17.69
CA LEU A 113 -11.43 6.71 -17.72
C LEU A 113 -11.47 7.90 -16.74
N ASP A 114 -12.63 8.56 -16.61
CA ASP A 114 -12.80 9.68 -15.67
C ASP A 114 -12.77 9.19 -14.22
N SER A 115 -13.39 8.04 -13.96
CA SER A 115 -13.34 7.37 -12.65
C SER A 115 -11.92 6.91 -12.29
N LEU A 116 -11.16 6.43 -13.28
CA LEU A 116 -9.76 6.02 -13.09
C LEU A 116 -8.86 7.23 -12.84
N TYR A 117 -9.08 8.33 -13.58
CA TYR A 117 -8.41 9.60 -13.36
C TYR A 117 -8.68 10.14 -11.95
N PHE A 118 -9.94 10.13 -11.52
CA PHE A 118 -10.34 10.53 -10.17
C PHE A 118 -9.64 9.68 -9.09
N CYS A 119 -9.60 8.36 -9.26
CA CYS A 119 -8.90 7.46 -8.34
C CYS A 119 -7.40 7.76 -8.29
N PHE A 120 -6.75 7.99 -9.44
CA PHE A 120 -5.34 8.34 -9.52
C PHE A 120 -5.04 9.66 -8.80
N VAL A 121 -5.80 10.72 -9.08
CA VAL A 121 -5.65 12.04 -8.46
C VAL A 121 -5.87 11.98 -6.94
N THR A 122 -6.79 11.13 -6.49
CA THR A 122 -7.09 10.91 -5.07
C THR A 122 -5.98 10.14 -4.37
N PHE A 123 -5.55 8.99 -4.90
CA PHE A 123 -4.52 8.15 -4.28
C PHE A 123 -3.11 8.76 -4.33
N SER A 124 -2.81 9.53 -5.37
CA SER A 124 -1.57 10.33 -5.43
C SER A 124 -1.59 11.55 -4.50
N THR A 125 -2.71 11.80 -3.82
CA THR A 125 -2.94 12.96 -2.95
C THR A 125 -2.79 14.31 -3.65
N ILE A 126 -2.93 14.34 -4.98
CA ILE A 126 -2.93 15.58 -5.77
C ILE A 126 -4.23 16.36 -5.53
N GLY A 127 -5.37 15.66 -5.56
CA GLY A 127 -6.69 16.19 -5.18
C GLY A 127 -7.11 17.47 -5.91
N PHE A 128 -7.28 17.42 -7.24
CA PHE A 128 -7.67 18.59 -8.04
C PHE A 128 -9.08 19.14 -7.76
N GLY A 129 -9.96 18.33 -7.15
CA GLY A 129 -11.35 18.71 -6.88
C GLY A 129 -12.26 18.27 -8.00
#